data_AF-A0A1J0VZX7-F1
#
_entry.id   AF-A0A1J0VZX7-F1
#
_cell.length_a   1.000
_cell.length_b   1.000
_cell.length_c   1.000
_cell.angle_alpha   90.00
_cell.angle_beta   90.00
_cell.angle_gamma   90.00
#
_symmetry.space_group_name_H-M   'P 1'
#
loop_
_entity.id
_entity.type
_entity.pdbx_description
1 polymer ?
#
loop_
_entity_poly.entity_id
_entity_poly.type
_entity_poly.pdbx_seq_one_letter_code
_entity_poly.pdbx_strand_id
1 'polypeptide(L)'
;MRFVTQPGPFCRDCGTATYRRLTVESALMGWYGFVSVLVTPVILVQNIGAAKRIKQLSAPIPGSPRAPLDPGKPLVRRPGMLGLLIPVVIGPLLVWAFVAIEARSANSAEVGDCVVNLTGKTEDDRPKVEKVSCSDPAAMGKVVARVGGSRQFPSPAEDFLCSGHPTTEFVYTTDDFTLCLEPPR
;
A
#
# COMPACT_ATOMS: atom_id res chain seq x y z
N MET A 1 -1.31 10.30 -14.79
CA MET A 1 -0.24 10.31 -15.80
C MET A 1 -0.80 10.83 -17.13
N ARG A 2 0.01 11.53 -17.93
CA ARG A 2 -0.34 11.87 -19.32
C ARG A 2 0.41 10.91 -20.24
N PHE A 3 -0.31 10.15 -21.05
CA PHE A 3 0.32 9.35 -22.11
C PHE A 3 0.86 10.30 -23.18
N VAL A 4 2.18 10.49 -23.20
CA VAL A 4 2.83 11.36 -24.18
C VAL A 4 3.41 10.49 -25.28
N THR A 5 2.90 10.69 -26.49
CA THR A 5 3.50 10.16 -27.71
C THR A 5 4.19 11.31 -28.43
N GLN A 6 5.41 11.08 -28.93
CA GLN A 6 6.10 12.06 -29.77
C GLN A 6 6.04 11.60 -31.23
N PRO A 7 5.20 12.21 -32.07
CA PRO A 7 5.17 11.92 -33.51
C PRO A 7 6.32 12.64 -34.22
N GLY A 8 6.81 12.06 -35.31
CA GLY A 8 7.73 12.73 -36.22
C GLY A 8 8.63 11.77 -36.99
N PRO A 9 9.26 12.25 -38.09
CA PRO A 9 10.41 11.56 -38.64
C PRO A 9 11.56 11.68 -37.64
N PHE A 10 12.09 10.54 -37.19
CA PHE A 10 13.26 10.52 -36.32
C PHE A 10 14.51 10.09 -37.10
N CYS A 11 15.64 10.75 -36.85
CA CYS A 11 16.95 10.16 -37.06
C CYS A 11 17.25 9.14 -35.94
N ARG A 12 18.21 8.23 -36.12
CA ARG A 12 18.56 7.24 -35.08
C ARG A 12 18.91 7.88 -33.73
N ASP A 13 19.70 8.94 -33.74
CA ASP A 13 20.17 9.60 -32.51
C ASP A 13 19.05 10.42 -31.87
N CYS A 14 18.30 11.16 -32.69
CA CYS A 14 17.10 11.89 -32.32
C CYS A 14 16.08 10.98 -31.63
N GLY A 15 15.75 9.84 -32.26
CA GLY A 15 14.83 8.86 -31.72
C GLY A 15 15.37 8.24 -30.43
N THR A 16 16.67 7.95 -30.35
CA THR A 16 17.29 7.39 -29.15
C THR A 16 17.23 8.36 -27.98
N ALA A 17 17.50 9.64 -28.20
CA ALA A 17 17.41 10.69 -27.20
C ALA A 17 15.97 10.85 -26.68
N THR A 18 14.99 10.95 -27.58
CA THR A 18 13.56 11.03 -27.23
C THR A 18 13.08 9.80 -26.47
N TYR A 19 13.40 8.60 -26.97
CA TYR A 19 13.07 7.33 -26.32
C TYR A 19 13.61 7.27 -24.89
N ARG A 20 14.89 7.63 -24.70
CA ARG A 20 15.53 7.59 -23.38
C ARG A 20 14.87 8.56 -22.41
N ARG A 21 14.52 9.76 -22.86
CA ARG A 21 13.81 10.75 -22.06
C ARG A 21 12.43 10.24 -21.63
N LEU A 22 11.61 9.83 -22.59
CA LEU A 22 10.23 9.38 -22.31
C LEU A 22 10.20 8.13 -21.43
N THR A 23 11.16 7.22 -21.61
CA THR A 23 11.27 6.01 -20.77
C THR A 23 11.59 6.38 -19.32
N VAL A 24 12.51 7.33 -19.10
CA VAL A 24 12.86 7.81 -17.75
C VAL A 24 11.69 8.54 -17.10
N GLU A 25 10.99 9.40 -17.84
CA GLU A 25 9.81 10.10 -17.33
C GLU A 25 8.69 9.10 -16.95
N SER A 26 8.48 8.07 -17.77
CA SER A 26 7.51 6.99 -17.48
C SER A 26 7.92 6.17 -16.25
N ALA A 27 9.21 5.86 -16.11
CA ALA A 27 9.75 5.12 -14.98
C ALA A 27 9.64 5.89 -13.66
N LEU A 28 9.59 7.23 -13.66
CA LEU A 28 9.41 8.03 -12.46
C LEU A 28 7.93 8.30 -12.17
N MET A 29 7.20 8.86 -13.14
CA MET A 29 5.85 9.40 -12.94
C MET A 29 4.73 8.39 -13.18
N GLY A 30 5.03 7.20 -13.72
CA GLY A 30 4.03 6.20 -14.06
C GLY A 30 3.37 5.50 -12.87
N TRP A 31 3.84 5.70 -11.64
CA TRP A 31 3.41 4.91 -10.48
C TRP A 31 2.41 5.61 -9.55
N TYR A 32 2.10 6.89 -9.78
CA TYR A 32 1.31 7.70 -8.83
C TYR A 32 -0.21 7.56 -8.96
N GLY A 33 -0.72 6.58 -9.71
CA GLY A 33 -2.16 6.37 -9.84
C GLY A 33 -2.50 4.90 -9.97
N PHE A 34 -3.66 4.48 -9.47
CA PHE A 34 -4.07 3.08 -9.42
C PHE A 34 -4.01 2.37 -10.79
N VAL A 35 -4.71 2.93 -11.79
CA VAL A 35 -4.66 2.42 -13.18
C VAL A 35 -3.25 2.57 -13.77
N SER A 36 -2.50 3.59 -13.34
CA SER A 36 -1.15 3.91 -13.82
C SER A 36 -0.13 2.84 -13.43
N VAL A 37 -0.23 2.27 -12.23
CA VAL A 37 0.65 1.20 -11.76
C VAL A 37 0.53 -0.06 -12.64
N LEU A 38 -0.67 -0.33 -13.18
CA LEU A 38 -0.91 -1.49 -14.05
C LEU A 38 -0.51 -1.24 -15.51
N VAL A 39 -0.77 -0.03 -16.02
CA VAL A 39 -0.50 0.30 -17.44
C VAL A 39 0.97 0.61 -17.69
N THR A 40 1.68 1.22 -16.74
CA THR A 40 3.09 1.63 -16.92
C THR A 40 4.02 0.46 -17.28
N PRO A 41 3.95 -0.73 -16.65
CA PRO A 41 4.72 -1.90 -17.07
C PRO A 41 4.49 -2.27 -18.54
N VAL A 42 3.24 -2.22 -19.01
CA VAL A 42 2.88 -2.50 -20.41
C VAL A 42 3.54 -1.50 -21.34
N ILE A 43 3.48 -0.20 -21.01
CA ILE A 43 4.14 0.86 -21.79
C ILE A 43 5.66 0.68 -21.82
N LEU A 44 6.28 0.36 -20.68
CA LEU A 44 7.73 0.10 -20.60
C LEU A 44 8.15 -1.11 -21.44
N VAL A 45 7.32 -2.15 -21.54
CA VAL A 45 7.56 -3.28 -22.44
C VAL A 45 7.41 -2.87 -23.91
N GLN A 46 6.36 -2.13 -24.26
CA GLN A 46 6.16 -1.61 -25.62
C GLN A 46 7.31 -0.70 -26.08
N ASN A 47 7.88 0.07 -25.15
CA ASN A 47 9.06 0.91 -25.35
C ASN A 47 10.27 0.08 -25.85
N ILE A 48 10.41 -1.19 -25.48
CA ILE A 48 11.46 -2.08 -26.03
C ILE A 48 11.28 -2.28 -27.54
N GLY A 49 10.03 -2.44 -27.99
CA GLY A 49 9.69 -2.52 -29.42
C GLY A 49 10.03 -1.23 -30.17
N ALA A 50 9.70 -0.08 -29.58
CA ALA A 50 10.07 1.22 -30.12
C ALA A 50 11.60 1.39 -30.22
N ALA A 51 12.34 0.94 -29.21
CA ALA A 51 13.80 0.98 -29.20
C ALA A 51 14.41 0.15 -30.35
N LYS A 52 13.84 -1.01 -30.67
CA LYS A 52 14.28 -1.83 -31.82
C LYS A 52 14.07 -1.09 -33.15
N ARG A 53 12.89 -0.49 -33.35
CA ARG A 53 12.58 0.29 -34.57
C ARG A 53 13.49 1.50 -34.70
N ILE A 54 13.76 2.22 -33.61
CA ILE A 54 14.65 3.38 -33.61
C ILE A 54 16.10 3.01 -33.99
N LYS A 55 16.59 1.85 -33.52
CA LYS A 55 17.93 1.37 -33.86
C LYS A 55 18.12 1.05 -35.34
N GLN A 56 17.04 0.75 -36.06
CA GLN A 56 17.05 0.47 -37.50
C GLN A 56 17.05 1.75 -38.35
N LEU A 57 16.85 2.93 -37.75
CA LEU A 57 16.89 4.20 -38.47
C LEU A 57 18.31 4.56 -38.89
N SER A 58 18.40 5.39 -39.93
CA SER A 58 19.64 5.97 -40.42
C SER A 58 20.26 6.91 -39.40
N ALA A 59 21.59 7.01 -39.40
CA ALA A 59 22.30 8.06 -38.68
C ALA A 59 21.86 9.46 -39.14
N PRO A 60 22.08 10.51 -38.34
CA PRO A 60 21.76 11.88 -38.77
C PRO A 60 22.55 12.27 -40.03
N ILE A 61 21.88 12.94 -40.97
CA ILE A 61 22.48 13.36 -42.24
C ILE A 61 23.32 14.63 -42.00
N PRO A 62 24.62 14.66 -42.39
CA PRO A 62 25.43 15.87 -42.32
C PRO A 62 24.79 17.01 -43.13
N GLY A 63 24.70 18.20 -42.53
CA GLY A 63 24.08 19.38 -43.17
C GLY A 63 22.56 19.47 -43.04
N SER A 64 21.91 18.65 -42.21
CA SER A 64 20.47 18.80 -41.93
C SER A 64 20.15 20.15 -41.27
N PRO A 65 19.00 20.79 -41.59
CA PRO A 65 18.63 22.09 -41.03
C PRO A 65 18.49 22.14 -39.50
N ARG A 66 18.38 20.98 -38.85
CA ARG A 66 18.31 20.86 -37.39
C ARG A 66 19.51 20.07 -36.89
N ALA A 67 20.11 20.54 -35.79
CA ALA A 67 21.14 19.79 -35.09
C ALA A 67 20.56 18.47 -34.55
N PRO A 68 21.25 17.34 -34.71
CA PRO A 68 20.84 16.07 -34.12
C PRO A 68 20.78 16.18 -32.59
N LEU A 69 19.82 15.49 -31.99
CA LEU A 69 19.70 15.46 -30.52
C LEU A 69 20.72 14.48 -29.95
N ASP A 70 21.46 14.89 -28.92
CA ASP A 70 22.42 14.02 -28.24
C ASP A 70 21.70 12.93 -27.42
N PRO A 71 21.92 11.62 -27.73
CA PRO A 71 21.37 10.52 -26.94
C PRO A 71 21.85 10.49 -25.48
N GLY A 72 22.99 11.11 -25.18
CA GLY A 72 23.61 11.16 -23.86
C GLY A 72 23.87 9.77 -23.27
N LYS A 73 23.81 9.68 -21.93
CA LYS A 73 24.06 8.44 -21.17
C LYS A 73 23.02 7.34 -21.47
N PRO A 74 23.41 6.05 -21.44
CA PRO A 74 22.47 4.92 -21.56
C PRO A 74 21.48 4.89 -20.39
N LEU A 75 20.32 4.28 -20.59
CA LEU A 75 19.21 4.25 -19.62
C LEU A 75 19.67 3.83 -18.22
N VAL A 76 20.37 2.71 -18.11
CA VAL A 76 20.82 2.14 -16.82
C VAL A 76 21.74 3.07 -16.02
N ARG A 77 22.35 4.09 -16.66
CA ARG A 77 23.21 5.08 -15.99
C ARG A 77 22.47 6.39 -15.69
N ARG A 78 21.14 6.45 -15.86
CA ARG A 78 20.33 7.62 -15.58
C ARG A 78 19.64 7.46 -14.21
N PRO A 79 19.77 8.44 -13.29
CA PRO A 79 19.19 8.33 -11.96
C PRO A 79 17.67 8.15 -11.99
N GLY A 80 16.98 8.70 -12.99
CA GLY A 80 15.54 8.52 -13.12
C GLY A 80 15.10 7.08 -13.38
N MET A 81 15.98 6.16 -13.80
CA MET A 81 15.64 4.73 -13.86
C MET A 81 15.45 4.11 -12.47
N LEU A 82 15.93 4.74 -11.39
CA LEU A 82 15.60 4.35 -10.02
C LEU A 82 14.09 4.41 -9.74
N GLY A 83 13.33 5.17 -10.56
CA GLY A 83 11.88 5.17 -10.49
C GLY A 83 11.24 3.80 -10.67
N LEU A 84 11.90 2.85 -11.37
CA LEU A 84 11.42 1.47 -11.47
C LEU A 84 11.37 0.74 -10.12
N LEU A 85 12.13 1.20 -9.12
CA LEU A 85 12.13 0.63 -7.78
C LEU A 85 10.91 1.08 -6.95
N ILE A 86 10.24 2.17 -7.35
CA ILE A 86 9.08 2.71 -6.62
C ILE A 86 8.01 1.63 -6.37
N PRO A 87 7.45 0.94 -7.39
CA PRO A 87 6.43 -0.07 -7.14
C PRO A 87 6.98 -1.29 -6.39
N VAL A 88 8.25 -1.63 -6.58
CA VAL A 88 8.90 -2.81 -5.97
C VAL A 88 9.19 -2.59 -4.48
N VAL A 89 9.46 -1.35 -4.07
CA VAL A 89 9.80 -1.02 -2.68
C VAL A 89 8.58 -0.48 -1.95
N ILE A 90 7.95 0.57 -2.48
CA ILE A 90 6.82 1.24 -1.82
C ILE A 90 5.59 0.33 -1.79
N GLY A 91 5.33 -0.42 -2.85
CA GLY A 91 4.18 -1.34 -2.90
C GLY A 91 4.18 -2.35 -1.74
N PRO A 92 5.21 -3.19 -1.60
CA PRO A 92 5.32 -4.12 -0.49
C PRO A 92 5.37 -3.46 0.89
N LEU A 93 6.02 -2.30 1.03
CA LEU A 93 6.04 -1.57 2.30
C LEU A 93 4.65 -1.10 2.72
N LEU A 94 3.85 -0.60 1.78
CA LEU A 94 2.47 -0.18 2.05
C LEU A 94 1.59 -1.37 2.42
N VAL A 95 1.72 -2.49 1.70
CA VAL A 95 0.99 -3.74 2.01
C VAL A 95 1.38 -4.25 3.40
N TRP A 96 2.67 -4.30 3.69
CA TRP A 96 3.17 -4.72 5.00
C TRP A 96 2.69 -3.80 6.12
N ALA A 97 2.79 -2.48 5.94
CA ALA A 97 2.31 -1.51 6.92
C ALA A 97 0.80 -1.66 7.17
N PHE A 98 0.01 -1.83 6.11
CA PHE A 98 -1.42 -2.07 6.22
C PHE A 98 -1.74 -3.34 7.01
N VAL A 99 -1.10 -4.47 6.65
CA VAL A 99 -1.27 -5.74 7.38
C VAL A 99 -0.82 -5.63 8.83
N ALA A 100 0.28 -4.94 9.10
CA ALA A 100 0.78 -4.73 10.46
C ALA A 100 -0.16 -3.87 11.32
N ILE A 101 -0.83 -2.89 10.71
CA ILE A 101 -1.86 -2.07 11.39
C ILE A 101 -3.09 -2.93 11.68
N GLU A 102 -3.60 -3.68 10.71
CA GLU A 102 -4.76 -4.58 10.90
C GLU A 102 -4.49 -5.67 11.94
N ALA A 103 -3.27 -6.20 11.98
CA ALA A 103 -2.86 -7.20 12.98
C ALA A 103 -2.86 -6.65 14.43
N ARG A 104 -2.87 -5.32 14.61
CA ARG A 104 -3.02 -4.67 15.92
C ARG A 104 -4.44 -4.21 16.21
N SER A 105 -5.30 -4.19 15.21
CA SER A 105 -6.69 -3.78 15.33
C SER A 105 -7.50 -4.77 16.17
N ALA A 106 -8.53 -4.27 16.86
CA ALA A 106 -9.53 -5.09 17.54
C ALA A 106 -10.14 -6.18 16.64
N ASN A 107 -10.25 -5.92 15.33
CA ASN A 107 -10.80 -6.86 14.35
C ASN A 107 -10.03 -8.17 14.26
N SER A 108 -8.73 -8.16 14.58
CA SER A 108 -7.86 -9.34 14.58
C SER A 108 -7.59 -9.90 15.97
N ALA A 109 -8.31 -9.44 17.00
CA ALA A 109 -8.20 -9.98 18.35
C ALA A 109 -8.85 -11.36 18.44
N GLU A 110 -8.10 -12.29 19.03
CA GLU A 110 -8.52 -13.67 19.28
C GLU A 110 -8.45 -14.00 20.78
N VAL A 111 -9.04 -15.14 21.16
CA VAL A 111 -8.97 -15.63 22.55
C VAL A 111 -7.50 -15.81 22.94
N GLY A 112 -7.11 -15.17 24.05
CA GLY A 112 -5.74 -15.17 24.55
C GLY A 112 -4.97 -13.87 24.31
N ASP A 113 -5.42 -13.03 23.37
CA ASP A 113 -4.79 -11.73 23.11
C ASP A 113 -5.08 -10.73 24.25
N CYS A 114 -4.11 -9.88 24.55
CA CYS A 114 -4.32 -8.76 25.46
C CYS A 114 -4.60 -7.48 24.68
N VAL A 115 -5.48 -6.66 25.24
CA VAL A 115 -5.96 -5.45 24.60
C VAL A 115 -5.92 -4.26 25.55
N VAL A 116 -5.82 -3.07 24.95
CA VAL A 116 -5.92 -1.78 25.64
C VAL A 116 -7.04 -0.98 24.99
N ASN A 117 -7.82 -0.26 25.80
CA ASN A 117 -8.72 0.77 25.28
C ASN A 117 -8.00 2.13 25.32
N LEU A 118 -7.74 2.69 24.15
CA LEU A 118 -7.08 3.99 24.03
C LEU A 118 -7.92 5.18 24.54
N THR A 119 -9.22 4.99 24.79
CA THR A 119 -10.05 6.02 25.44
C THR A 119 -9.83 6.08 26.95
N GLY A 120 -9.11 5.10 27.53
CA GLY A 120 -8.79 5.05 28.95
C GLY A 120 -9.97 4.66 29.85
N LYS A 121 -11.12 4.28 29.27
CA LYS A 121 -12.31 3.87 30.00
C LYS A 121 -12.52 2.37 29.88
N THR A 122 -12.89 1.72 30.98
CA THR A 122 -13.21 0.28 31.04
C THR A 122 -14.62 -0.03 30.54
N GLU A 123 -15.47 0.97 30.41
CA GLU A 123 -16.85 0.86 29.94
C GLU A 123 -17.11 2.02 28.97
N ASP A 124 -17.23 1.71 27.68
CA ASP A 124 -17.36 2.68 26.59
C ASP A 124 -18.15 2.06 25.44
N ASP A 125 -19.18 2.74 24.94
CA ASP A 125 -20.00 2.30 23.81
C ASP A 125 -19.24 2.40 22.46
N ARG A 126 -18.08 3.07 22.46
CA ARG A 126 -17.20 3.22 21.30
C ARG A 126 -15.73 3.03 21.70
N PRO A 127 -15.37 1.84 22.22
CA PRO A 127 -14.03 1.62 22.73
C PRO A 127 -13.05 1.60 21.55
N LYS A 128 -11.89 2.26 21.71
CA LYS A 128 -10.82 2.23 20.71
C LYS A 128 -9.79 1.19 21.12
N VAL A 129 -10.09 -0.06 20.78
CA VAL A 129 -9.35 -1.23 21.24
C VAL A 129 -8.18 -1.56 20.31
N GLU A 130 -6.98 -1.74 20.89
CA GLU A 130 -5.79 -2.22 20.18
C GLU A 130 -5.17 -3.42 20.90
N LYS A 131 -4.61 -4.35 20.12
CA LYS A 131 -3.85 -5.49 20.63
C LYS A 131 -2.49 -5.04 21.15
N VAL A 132 -2.16 -5.46 22.36
CA VAL A 132 -0.89 -5.21 23.02
C VAL A 132 -0.31 -6.52 23.57
N SER A 133 0.96 -6.48 23.94
CA SER A 133 1.54 -7.60 24.68
C SER A 133 0.85 -7.74 26.04
N CYS A 134 0.59 -8.96 26.49
CA CYS A 134 0.06 -9.19 27.84
C CYS A 134 1.01 -8.73 28.95
N SER A 135 2.30 -8.61 28.67
CA SER A 135 3.29 -8.05 29.61
C SER A 135 3.39 -6.54 29.55
N ASP A 136 2.63 -5.88 28.67
CA ASP A 136 2.59 -4.42 28.61
C ASP A 136 1.83 -3.88 29.83
N PRO A 137 2.39 -2.93 30.61
CA PRO A 137 1.69 -2.34 31.75
C PRO A 137 0.41 -1.57 31.34
N ALA A 138 0.25 -1.23 30.06
CA ALA A 138 -0.96 -0.63 29.54
C ALA A 138 -2.04 -1.66 29.15
N ALA A 139 -1.75 -2.97 29.21
CA ALA A 139 -2.77 -3.99 28.97
C ALA A 139 -3.90 -3.85 29.99
N MET A 140 -5.14 -3.75 29.49
CA MET A 140 -6.33 -3.57 30.33
C MET A 140 -7.12 -4.86 30.50
N GLY A 141 -7.02 -5.78 29.55
CA GLY A 141 -7.76 -7.04 29.61
C GLY A 141 -7.23 -8.07 28.62
N LYS A 142 -7.46 -9.34 28.94
CA LYS A 142 -7.18 -10.48 28.08
C LYS A 142 -8.48 -11.06 27.54
N VAL A 143 -8.55 -11.31 26.24
CA VAL A 143 -9.73 -11.83 25.56
C VAL A 143 -9.96 -13.28 25.96
N VAL A 144 -11.09 -13.56 26.63
CA VAL A 144 -11.55 -14.92 26.95
C VAL A 144 -12.57 -15.43 25.95
N ALA A 145 -13.30 -14.52 25.30
CA ALA A 145 -14.24 -14.85 24.24
C ALA A 145 -14.44 -13.67 23.29
N ARG A 146 -14.72 -14.00 22.03
CA ARG A 146 -15.16 -13.07 21.02
C ARG A 146 -16.50 -13.57 20.48
N VAL A 147 -17.53 -12.76 20.67
CA VAL A 147 -18.89 -13.08 20.26
C VAL A 147 -19.26 -12.16 19.10
N GLY A 148 -19.74 -12.73 18.00
CA GLY A 148 -20.25 -11.93 16.88
C GLY A 148 -21.54 -11.22 17.32
N GLY A 149 -21.60 -9.90 17.18
CA GLY A 149 -22.70 -9.12 17.72
C GLY A 149 -22.86 -7.79 16.98
N SER A 150 -24.04 -7.58 16.40
CA SER A 150 -24.49 -6.27 15.92
C SER A 150 -25.08 -5.47 17.09
N ARG A 151 -24.90 -4.14 17.12
CA ARG A 151 -25.65 -3.17 17.97
C ARG A 151 -27.20 -3.25 17.86
N GLN A 152 -27.74 -4.25 17.18
CA GLN A 152 -29.15 -4.44 16.91
C GLN A 152 -29.95 -4.96 18.12
N PHE A 153 -29.28 -5.35 19.21
CA PHE A 153 -29.94 -5.73 20.45
C PHE A 153 -29.80 -4.63 21.51
N PRO A 154 -30.90 -4.13 22.10
CA PRO A 154 -30.81 -3.24 23.24
C PRO A 154 -30.12 -3.92 24.42
N SER A 155 -29.54 -3.09 25.28
CA SER A 155 -28.60 -3.38 26.37
C SER A 155 -28.82 -4.57 27.32
N PRO A 156 -30.01 -5.18 27.54
CA PRO A 156 -30.07 -6.35 28.42
C PRO A 156 -29.45 -7.62 27.81
N ALA A 157 -29.24 -7.67 26.48
CA ALA A 157 -28.75 -8.87 25.80
C ALA A 157 -27.22 -8.98 25.78
N GLU A 158 -26.48 -7.88 25.95
CA GLU A 158 -25.02 -7.86 25.85
C GLU A 158 -24.34 -8.55 27.06
N ASP A 159 -24.89 -8.37 28.27
CA ASP A 159 -24.43 -9.07 29.48
C ASP A 159 -24.57 -10.60 29.36
N PHE A 160 -25.56 -11.09 28.60
CA PHE A 160 -25.71 -12.52 28.37
C PHE A 160 -24.68 -13.09 27.39
N LEU A 161 -24.07 -12.27 26.51
CA LEU A 161 -23.10 -12.75 25.53
C LEU A 161 -21.85 -13.34 26.21
N CYS A 162 -21.45 -12.73 27.33
CA CYS A 162 -20.30 -13.18 28.12
C CYS A 162 -20.66 -14.08 29.31
N SER A 163 -21.94 -14.40 29.53
CA SER A 163 -22.41 -15.18 30.68
C SER A 163 -21.81 -16.60 30.76
N GLY A 164 -21.39 -17.18 29.63
CA GLY A 164 -20.67 -18.45 29.57
C GLY A 164 -19.21 -18.40 30.03
N HIS A 165 -18.68 -17.20 30.32
CA HIS A 165 -17.28 -16.96 30.67
C HIS A 165 -17.20 -16.28 32.04
N PRO A 166 -17.21 -17.05 33.16
CA PRO A 166 -17.31 -16.50 34.51
C PRO A 166 -16.08 -15.71 34.97
N THR A 167 -14.97 -15.75 34.22
CA THR A 167 -13.77 -14.93 34.48
C THR A 167 -13.83 -13.55 33.83
N THR A 168 -14.90 -13.25 33.09
CA THR A 168 -15.11 -11.94 32.46
C THR A 168 -15.40 -10.89 33.53
N GLU A 169 -14.62 -9.82 33.55
CA GLU A 169 -14.82 -8.65 34.42
C GLU A 169 -15.16 -7.39 33.61
N PHE A 170 -14.69 -7.31 32.36
CA PHE A 170 -14.94 -6.17 31.47
C PHE A 170 -15.42 -6.65 30.10
N VAL A 171 -16.22 -5.82 29.44
CA VAL A 171 -16.78 -6.11 28.12
C VAL A 171 -16.55 -4.92 27.19
N TYR A 172 -16.05 -5.18 25.99
CA TYR A 172 -15.95 -4.19 24.92
C TYR A 172 -16.85 -4.57 23.76
N THR A 173 -17.89 -3.77 23.53
CA THR A 173 -18.81 -3.94 22.42
C THR A 173 -18.42 -3.01 21.26
N THR A 174 -18.36 -3.57 20.05
CA THR A 174 -18.19 -2.84 18.79
C THR A 174 -19.42 -3.04 17.91
N ASP A 175 -19.41 -2.48 16.69
CA ASP A 175 -20.50 -2.67 15.73
C ASP A 175 -20.64 -4.12 15.21
N ASP A 176 -19.53 -4.87 15.21
CA ASP A 176 -19.45 -6.19 14.58
C ASP A 176 -19.27 -7.35 15.59
N PHE A 177 -18.72 -7.05 16.77
CA PHE A 177 -18.43 -8.06 17.79
C PHE A 177 -18.35 -7.46 19.20
N THR A 178 -18.50 -8.35 20.18
CA THR A 178 -18.28 -8.10 21.60
C THR A 178 -17.11 -8.94 22.09
N LEU A 179 -16.17 -8.32 22.80
CA LEU A 179 -15.05 -8.98 23.48
C LEU A 179 -15.35 -9.12 24.97
N CYS A 180 -15.27 -10.34 25.47
CA CYS A 180 -15.32 -10.64 26.89
C CYS A 180 -13.88 -10.68 27.42
N LEU A 181 -13.57 -9.88 28.44
CA LEU A 181 -12.22 -9.68 28.94
C LEU A 181 -12.09 -10.08 30.40
N GLU A 182 -11.01 -10.79 30.72
CA GLU A 182 -10.54 -10.99 32.09
C GLU A 182 -9.36 -10.06 32.40
N PRO A 183 -9.07 -9.76 33.67
CA PRO A 183 -7.91 -8.96 34.05
C PRO A 183 -6.59 -9.58 33.54
N PRO A 184 -5.65 -8.76 33.03
CA PRO A 184 -4.35 -9.23 32.62
C PRO A 184 -3.56 -9.67 33.86
N ARG A 185 -3.01 -10.89 33.83
CA ARG A 185 -2.17 -11.43 34.91
C ARG A 185 -0.70 -11.15 34.67
#